data_AF-A0A497B611-F1
#
_entry.id   AF-A0A497B611-F1
#
_cell.length_a   1.000
_cell.length_b   1.000
_cell.length_c   1.000
_cell.angle_alpha   90.00
_cell.angle_beta   90.00
_cell.angle_gamma   90.00
#
_symmetry.space_group_name_H-M   'P 1'
#
loop_
_entity.id
_entity.type
_entity.pdbx_description
1 polymer ?
#
loop_
_entity_poly.entity_id
_entity_poly.type
_entity_poly.pdbx_seq_one_letter_code
_entity_poly.pdbx_strand_id
1 'polypeptide(L)'
;MSKEELLGRLRRIEGQIRGVQTMIKEQRDCEEILTQIMAARAALEQVAVVLVNEYLGECINHLETQADRDKLLRTISLFLKRW
;
A
#
# COMPACT_ATOMS: atom_id res chain seq x y z
N MET A 1 -4.09 0.65 -13.09
CA MET A 1 -5.37 0.66 -12.35
C MET A 1 -5.92 2.07 -12.48
N SER A 2 -7.23 2.31 -12.52
CA SER A 2 -7.69 3.71 -12.55
C SER A 2 -7.47 4.38 -11.19
N LYS A 3 -7.37 5.72 -11.20
CA LYS A 3 -7.27 6.52 -9.97
C LYS A 3 -8.46 6.26 -9.04
N GLU A 4 -9.66 6.13 -9.61
CA GLU A 4 -10.90 5.84 -8.88
C GLU A 4 -10.86 4.45 -8.22
N GLU A 5 -10.30 3.45 -8.89
CA GLU A 5 -10.13 2.09 -8.34
C GLU A 5 -9.15 2.07 -7.16
N LEU A 6 -8.03 2.79 -7.26
CA LEU A 6 -7.05 2.95 -6.17
C LEU A 6 -7.70 3.61 -4.95
N LEU A 7 -8.42 4.72 -5.16
CA LEU A 7 -9.17 5.40 -4.09
C LEU A 7 -10.24 4.48 -3.49
N GLY A 8 -10.93 3.68 -4.31
CA GLY A 8 -11.89 2.69 -3.85
C GLY A 8 -11.26 1.63 -2.93
N ARG A 9 -10.08 1.12 -3.28
CA ARG A 9 -9.33 0.18 -2.42
C ARG A 9 -8.89 0.82 -1.10
N LEU A 10 -8.38 2.05 -1.14
CA LEU A 10 -7.99 2.78 0.06
C LEU A 10 -9.18 3.01 1.01
N ARG A 11 -10.37 3.36 0.48
CA ARG A 11 -11.60 3.50 1.29
C ARG A 11 -12.01 2.19 1.97
N ARG A 12 -11.81 1.03 1.31
CA ARG A 12 -12.07 -0.29 1.92
C ARG A 12 -11.08 -0.57 3.05
N ILE A 13 -9.80 -0.28 2.84
CA ILE A 13 -8.76 -0.43 3.87
C ILE A 13 -9.08 0.46 5.07
N GLU A 14 -9.47 1.72 4.85
CA GLU A 14 -9.94 2.61 5.92
C GLU A 14 -11.10 2.01 6.72
N GLY A 15 -12.05 1.36 6.04
CA GLY A 15 -13.11 0.58 6.66
C GLY A 15 -12.59 -0.59 7.52
N GLN A 16 -11.61 -1.34 7.03
CA GLN A 16 -10.97 -2.43 7.79
C GLN A 16 -10.28 -1.90 9.05
N ILE A 17 -9.56 -0.77 8.96
CA ILE A 17 -8.89 -0.15 10.12
C ILE A 17 -9.93 0.32 11.15
N ARG A 18 -11.03 0.93 10.72
CA ARG A 18 -12.16 1.25 11.62
C ARG A 18 -12.74 0.00 12.27
N GLY A 19 -12.88 -1.09 11.52
CA GLY A 19 -13.32 -2.38 12.05
C GLY A 19 -12.40 -2.87 13.17
N VAL A 20 -11.09 -2.89 12.94
CA VAL A 20 -10.08 -3.28 13.94
C VAL A 20 -10.20 -2.43 15.21
N GLN A 21 -10.39 -1.11 15.09
CA GLN A 21 -10.60 -0.23 16.25
C GLN A 21 -11.84 -0.63 17.06
N THR A 22 -12.95 -0.98 16.40
CA THR A 22 -14.16 -1.47 17.05
C THR A 22 -13.90 -2.81 17.75
N MET A 23 -13.24 -3.75 17.08
CA MET A 23 -12.91 -5.06 17.68
C MET A 23 -12.08 -4.93 18.96
N ILE A 24 -11.13 -3.99 18.99
CA ILE A 24 -10.33 -3.69 20.19
C ILE A 24 -11.21 -3.14 21.32
N LYS A 25 -12.11 -2.18 21.01
CA LYS A 25 -13.04 -1.62 22.01
C LYS A 25 -13.99 -2.68 22.58
N GLU A 26 -14.41 -3.62 21.74
CA GLU A 26 -15.26 -4.75 22.10
C GLU A 26 -14.51 -5.89 22.79
N GLN A 27 -13.19 -5.77 22.97
CA GLN A 27 -12.33 -6.80 23.59
C GLN A 27 -12.48 -8.17 22.91
N ARG A 28 -12.56 -8.18 21.57
CA ARG A 28 -12.58 -9.42 20.78
C ARG A 28 -11.27 -10.19 20.89
N ASP A 29 -11.33 -11.45 20.47
CA ASP A 29 -10.18 -12.35 20.52
C ASP A 29 -8.98 -11.81 19.73
N CYS A 30 -7.79 -11.97 20.30
CA CYS A 30 -6.54 -11.47 19.73
C CYS A 30 -6.25 -12.06 18.35
N GLU A 31 -6.56 -13.34 18.11
CA GLU A 31 -6.35 -14.01 16.83
C GLU A 31 -7.24 -13.41 15.74
N GLU A 32 -8.50 -13.09 16.07
CA GLU A 32 -9.42 -12.42 15.15
C GLU A 32 -8.93 -11.02 14.77
N ILE A 33 -8.46 -10.24 15.76
CA ILE A 33 -7.92 -8.90 15.55
C ILE A 33 -6.67 -8.97 14.66
N LEU A 34 -5.73 -9.88 14.97
CA LEU A 34 -4.52 -10.07 14.18
C LEU A 34 -4.84 -10.48 12.74
N THR A 35 -5.84 -11.35 12.55
CA THR A 35 -6.31 -11.76 11.23
C THR A 35 -6.80 -10.56 10.41
N GLN A 36 -7.58 -9.66 11.01
CA GLN A 36 -8.04 -8.44 10.32
C GLN A 36 -6.91 -7.46 10.02
N ILE A 37 -5.93 -7.32 10.92
CA ILE A 37 -4.72 -6.51 10.68
C ILE A 37 -3.93 -7.08 9.49
N MET A 38 -3.74 -8.40 9.43
CA MET A 38 -3.06 -9.06 8.31
C MET A 38 -3.81 -8.86 7.00
N ALA A 39 -5.15 -8.93 7.01
CA ALA A 39 -5.96 -8.65 5.83
C ALA A 39 -5.82 -7.20 5.35
N ALA A 40 -5.81 -6.22 6.27
CA ALA A 40 -5.59 -4.81 5.93
C ALA A 40 -4.17 -4.57 5.38
N ARG A 41 -3.16 -5.22 5.96
CA ARG A 41 -1.77 -5.18 5.49
C ARG A 41 -1.66 -5.70 4.06
N ALA A 42 -2.21 -6.88 3.78
CA ALA A 42 -2.22 -7.48 2.44
C ALA A 42 -2.98 -6.63 1.41
N ALA A 43 -4.07 -5.97 1.82
CA ALA A 43 -4.79 -5.04 0.94
C ALA A 43 -3.95 -3.80 0.62
N LEU A 44 -3.21 -3.26 1.60
CA LEU A 44 -2.33 -2.12 1.42
C LEU A 44 -1.11 -2.46 0.53
N GLU A 45 -0.57 -3.67 0.65
CA GLU A 45 0.47 -4.20 -0.25
C GLU A 45 0.04 -4.15 -1.71
N GLN A 46 -1.17 -4.62 -2.01
CA GLN A 46 -1.67 -4.63 -3.39
C GLN A 46 -1.75 -3.20 -3.96
N VAL A 47 -2.14 -2.22 -3.13
CA VAL A 47 -2.16 -0.81 -3.54
C VAL A 47 -0.73 -0.31 -3.80
N ALA A 48 0.21 -0.64 -2.91
CA ALA A 48 1.61 -0.23 -3.06
C ALA A 48 2.25 -0.81 -4.33
N VAL A 49 2.04 -2.09 -4.62
CA VAL A 49 2.54 -2.76 -5.85
C VAL A 49 2.04 -2.05 -7.10
N VAL A 50 0.76 -1.69 -7.14
CA VAL A 50 0.16 -1.02 -8.30
C VAL A 50 0.75 0.37 -8.50
N LEU A 51 0.89 1.15 -7.43
CA LEU A 51 1.50 2.48 -7.48
C LEU A 51 2.97 2.42 -7.91
N VAL A 52 3.73 1.44 -7.41
CA VAL A 52 5.11 1.24 -7.84
C VAL A 52 5.16 0.87 -9.32
N ASN A 53 4.33 -0.05 -9.80
CA ASN A 53 4.30 -0.43 -11.21
C ASN A 53 3.95 0.75 -12.13
N GLU A 54 2.98 1.58 -11.76
CA GLU A 54 2.63 2.79 -12.51
C GLU A 54 3.82 3.78 -12.52
N TYR A 55 4.43 4.00 -11.36
CA TYR A 55 5.60 4.87 -11.23
C TYR A 55 6.82 4.38 -12.03
N LEU A 56 7.07 3.07 -12.06
CA LEU A 56 8.12 2.45 -12.87
C LEU A 56 7.86 2.64 -14.36
N GLY A 57 6.61 2.43 -14.80
CA GLY A 57 6.21 2.63 -16.20
C GLY A 57 6.37 4.07 -16.68
N GLU A 58 6.02 5.05 -15.84
CA GLU A 58 6.23 6.47 -16.16
C GLU A 58 7.72 6.86 -16.12
N CYS A 59 8.44 6.46 -15.06
CA CYS A 59 9.84 6.87 -14.89
C CYS A 59 10.77 6.27 -15.94
N ILE A 60 10.63 4.99 -16.30
CA ILE A 60 11.51 4.33 -17.28
C ILE A 60 11.52 5.07 -18.62
N ASN A 61 10.37 5.63 -19.02
CA ASN A 61 10.25 6.38 -20.26
C ASN A 61 10.85 7.79 -20.17
N HIS A 62 11.20 8.28 -18.98
CA HIS A 62 11.65 9.66 -18.71
C HIS A 62 12.97 9.69 -17.92
N LEU A 63 13.79 8.62 -17.99
CA LEU A 63 15.11 8.56 -17.35
C LEU A 63 16.17 9.35 -18.12
N GLU A 64 16.04 10.66 -18.17
CA GLU A 64 16.97 11.53 -18.89
C GLU A 64 18.14 11.97 -17.98
N THR A 65 17.85 12.29 -16.72
CA THR A 65 18.84 12.86 -15.80
C THR A 65 19.30 11.86 -14.73
N GLN A 66 20.42 12.20 -14.06
CA GLN A 66 20.88 11.44 -12.89
C GLN A 66 19.89 11.56 -11.72
N ALA A 67 19.21 12.71 -11.59
CA ALA A 67 18.19 12.91 -10.56
C ALA A 67 16.99 11.97 -10.74
N ASP A 68 16.57 11.70 -11.99
CA ASP A 68 15.48 10.76 -12.28
C ASP A 68 15.84 9.33 -11.89
N ARG A 69 17.09 8.93 -12.15
CA ARG A 69 17.64 7.63 -11.73
C ARG A 69 17.70 7.52 -10.21
N ASP A 70 18.16 8.55 -9.51
CA ASP A 70 18.21 8.55 -8.04
C ASP A 70 16.81 8.48 -7.42
N LYS A 71 15.84 9.19 -8.01
CA LYS A 71 14.44 9.16 -7.58
C LYS A 71 13.83 7.77 -7.77
N LEU A 72 14.08 7.13 -8.91
CA LEU A 72 13.68 5.74 -9.19
C LEU A 72 14.25 4.76 -8.16
N LEU A 73 15.56 4.80 -7.94
CA LEU A 73 16.26 3.94 -6.98
C LEU A 73 15.74 4.14 -5.56
N ARG A 74 15.41 5.37 -5.17
CA ARG A 74 14.81 5.67 -3.87
C ARG A 74 13.41 5.05 -3.74
N THR A 75 12.55 5.19 -4.75
CA THR A 75 11.20 4.61 -4.74
C THR A 75 11.25 3.08 -4.65
N ILE A 76 12.11 2.44 -5.45
CA ILE A 76 12.34 0.99 -5.39
C ILE A 76 12.89 0.59 -4.02
N SER A 77 13.86 1.35 -3.49
CA SER A 77 14.45 1.06 -2.17
C SER A 77 13.44 1.19 -1.03
N LEU A 78 12.47 2.12 -1.11
CA LEU A 78 11.41 2.24 -0.11
C LEU A 78 10.51 1.00 -0.08
N PHE A 79 10.23 0.43 -1.25
CA PHE A 79 9.46 -0.80 -1.38
C PHE A 79 10.25 -2.02 -0.89
N LEU A 80 11.53 -2.16 -1.29
CA LEU A 80 12.36 -3.32 -0.96
C LEU A 80 12.89 -3.37 0.49
N LYS A 81 13.06 -2.24 1.17
CA LYS A 81 13.65 -2.22 2.54
C LYS A 81 12.62 -2.43 3.66
N ARG A 82 11.33 -2.24 3.37
CA ARG A 82 10.26 -2.21 4.37
C ARG A 82 9.36 -3.45 4.31
N TRP A 83 9.68 -4.37 3.40
CA TRP A 83 9.07 -5.67 3.19
C TRP A 83 10.08 -6.78 3.49
#